data_AF-A0A9E7L318-F1
#
_entry.id   AF-A0A9E7L318-F1
#
_cell.length_a   1.000
_cell.length_b   1.000
_cell.length_c   1.000
_cell.angle_alpha   90.00
_cell.angle_beta   90.00
_cell.angle_gamma   90.00
#
_symmetry.space_group_name_H-M   'P 1'
#
loop_
_entity.id
_entity.type
_entity.pdbx_description
1 polymer ?
#
loop_
_entity_poly.entity_id
_entity_poly.type
_entity_poly.pdbx_seq_one_letter_code
_entity_poly.pdbx_strand_id
1 'polypeptide(L)' 'MGFTVSVVPEKLSFKEKYQKQSFTLTLKENTREKKDAVLLGSLTWVDDTEKYVVRSPIVATTVRPISL' A
#
# COMPACT_ATOMS: atom_id res chain seq x y z
N MET A 1 -4.75 -8.53 -14.65
CA MET A 1 -3.61 -9.01 -13.82
C MET A 1 -3.35 -7.93 -12.80
N GLY A 2 -3.22 -8.28 -11.52
CA GLY A 2 -3.10 -7.27 -10.48
C GLY A 2 -3.40 -7.81 -9.09
N PHE A 3 -3.15 -6.97 -8.09
CA PHE A 3 -3.55 -7.21 -6.73
C PHE A 3 -4.85 -6.45 -6.44
N THR A 4 -5.77 -7.10 -5.73
CA THR A 4 -6.77 -6.36 -4.96
C THR A 4 -6.08 -5.83 -3.72
N VAL A 5 -6.11 -4.52 -3.54
CA VAL A 5 -5.54 -3.84 -2.39
C VAL A 5 -6.68 -3.35 -1.51
N SER A 6 -6.64 -3.67 -0.22
CA SER A 6 -7.57 -3.13 0.76
C SER A 6 -6.82 -2.62 1.99
N VAL A 7 -7.38 -1.60 2.65
CA VAL A 7 -6.80 -0.99 3.85
C VAL A 7 -7.88 -0.85 4.92
N VAL A 8 -7.55 -1.19 6.17
CA VAL A 8 -8.47 -1.02 7.31
C VAL A 8 -7.72 -0.40 8.49
N PRO A 9 -8.23 0.69 9.10
CA PRO A 9 -9.41 1.46 8.67
C PRO A 9 -9.12 2.28 7.40
N GLU A 10 -10.17 2.73 6.70
CA GLU A 10 -10.05 3.58 5.50
C GLU A 10 -9.80 5.06 5.83
N LYS A 11 -9.99 5.47 7.08
CA LYS A 11 -9.70 6.82 7.59
C LYS A 11 -8.95 6.74 8.92
N LEU A 12 -7.90 7.54 9.04
CA LEU A 12 -7.13 7.72 10.27
C LEU A 12 -7.41 9.11 10.85
N SER A 13 -8.05 9.15 12.02
CA SER A 13 -8.43 10.41 12.68
C SER A 13 -7.45 10.74 13.82
N PHE A 14 -6.79 11.90 13.73
CA PHE A 14 -5.85 12.38 14.74
C PHE A 14 -6.49 13.51 15.56
N LYS A 15 -6.53 13.37 16.88
CA LYS A 15 -7.15 14.35 17.81
C LYS A 15 -6.14 15.27 18.47
N GLU A 16 -4.89 14.81 18.58
CA GLU A 16 -3.82 15.52 19.27
C GLU A 16 -2.48 15.36 18.55
N LYS A 17 -1.57 16.31 18.80
CA LYS A 17 -0.23 16.27 18.23
C LYS A 17 0.51 15.03 18.75
N TYR A 18 1.23 14.35 17.85
CA TYR A 18 2.00 13.12 18.13
C TYR A 18 1.18 11.85 18.38
N GLN A 19 -0.15 11.90 18.26
CA GLN A 19 -0.96 10.69 18.27
C GLN A 19 -0.51 9.75 17.14
N LYS A 20 -0.33 8.47 17.46
CA LYS A 20 -0.07 7.43 16.48
C LYS A 20 -1.37 6.72 16.14
N GLN A 21 -1.53 6.40 14.86
CA GLN A 21 -2.58 5.54 14.37
C GLN A 21 -1.99 4.37 13.60
N SER A 22 -2.73 3.28 13.54
CA SER A 22 -2.32 2.04 12.88
C SER A 22 -3.33 1.66 11.81
N PHE A 23 -2.86 1.03 10.74
CA PHE A 23 -3.69 0.46 9.69
C PHE A 23 -3.09 -0.87 9.23
N THR A 24 -3.94 -1.70 8.64
CA THR A 24 -3.55 -2.95 7.98
C THR A 24 -3.81 -2.83 6.50
N LEU A 25 -2.77 -3.08 5.69
CA LEU A 25 -2.86 -3.19 4.23
C LEU A 25 -2.90 -4.68 3.85
N THR A 26 -3.90 -5.09 3.08
CA THR A 26 -3.99 -6.44 2.52
C THR A 26 -3.81 -6.39 1.02
N LEU A 27 -2.92 -7.24 0.50
CA LEU A 27 -2.76 -7.48 -0.94
C LEU A 27 -3.24 -8.89 -1.25
N LYS A 28 -4.23 -9.02 -2.14
CA LYS A 28 -4.74 -10.31 -2.61
C LYS A 28 -4.44 -10.47 -4.09
N GLU A 29 -3.75 -11.53 -4.44
CA GLU A 29 -3.46 -11.89 -5.83
C GLU A 29 -4.76 -12.27 -6.55
N ASN A 30 -5.07 -11.59 -7.67
CA ASN A 30 -6.31 -11.85 -8.42
C ASN A 30 -6.12 -12.88 -9.55
N THR A 31 -4.88 -13.27 -9.86
CA THR A 31 -4.52 -14.19 -10.95
C THR A 31 -3.23 -14.88 -10.61
N ARG A 32 -3.11 -16.22 -10.80
CA ARG A 32 -1.81 -16.93 -10.72
C ARG A 32 -0.83 -16.24 -11.68
N GLU A 33 0.14 -15.51 -11.14
CA GLU A 33 1.04 -14.70 -11.96
C GLU A 33 1.83 -15.51 -12.99
N LYS A 34 2.11 -14.88 -14.14
CA LYS A 34 3.16 -15.32 -15.07
C LYS A 34 4.52 -15.09 -14.40
N LYS A 35 5.49 -15.98 -14.69
CA LYS A 35 6.90 -15.75 -14.33
C LYS A 35 7.35 -14.39 -14.89
N ASP A 36 8.03 -13.60 -14.05
CA ASP A 36 8.67 -12.32 -14.38
C ASP A 36 7.76 -11.07 -14.46
N ALA A 37 6.67 -11.04 -13.67
CA ALA A 37 5.86 -9.84 -13.51
C ALA A 37 6.42 -8.90 -12.42
N VAL A 38 6.44 -7.60 -12.72
CA VAL A 38 6.58 -6.50 -11.74
C VAL A 38 5.30 -5.68 -11.76
N LEU A 39 4.65 -5.55 -10.60
CA LEU A 39 3.46 -4.75 -10.40
C LEU A 39 3.77 -3.59 -9.46
N LEU A 40 3.37 -2.38 -9.88
CA LEU A 40 3.64 -1.13 -9.17
C LEU A 40 2.32 -0.48 -8.75
N GLY A 41 2.29 0.07 -7.54
CA GLY A 41 1.15 0.81 -7.01
C GLY A 41 1.53 1.71 -5.84
N SER A 42 0.55 2.29 -5.16
CA SER A 42 0.77 3.04 -3.92
C SER A 42 -0.50 3.17 -3.08
N LEU A 43 -0.33 3.16 -1.76
CA LEU A 43 -1.31 3.69 -0.81
C LEU A 43 -0.98 5.17 -0.57
N THR A 44 -1.99 6.04 -0.63
CA THR A 44 -1.82 7.47 -0.35
C THR A 44 -2.85 7.90 0.68
N TRP A 45 -2.38 8.47 1.79
CA TRP A 45 -3.23 9.18 2.74
C TRP A 45 -3.26 10.65 2.37
N VAL A 46 -4.45 11.16 2.11
CA VAL A 46 -4.70 12.58 1.85
C VAL A 46 -5.55 13.09 3.02
N ASP A 47 -5.16 14.21 3.63
CA ASP A 47 -5.99 14.82 4.65
C ASP A 47 -7.26 15.44 4.04
N ASP A 48 -8.28 15.70 4.85
CA ASP A 48 -9.58 16.20 4.36
C ASP A 48 -9.46 17.58 3.65
N THR A 49 -8.34 18.30 3.82
CA THR A 49 -8.07 19.60 3.17
C THR A 49 -7.14 19.50 1.95
N GLU A 50 -6.69 18.29 1.59
CA GLU A 50 -5.71 18.00 0.53
C GLU A 50 -4.34 18.71 0.69
N LYS A 51 -4.07 19.29 1.85
CA LYS A 51 -2.82 19.99 2.16
C LYS A 51 -1.67 19.02 2.41
N TYR A 52 -1.92 17.86 3.00
CA TYR A 52 -0.92 16.89 3.37
C TYR A 52 -1.17 15.55 2.68
N VAL A 53 -0.12 15.07 2.01
CA VAL A 53 -0.16 13.82 1.24
C VAL A 53 0.97 12.92 1.73
N VAL A 54 0.61 11.75 2.28
CA VAL A 54 1.58 10.73 2.69
C VAL A 54 1.45 9.54 1.76
N ARG A 55 2.44 9.36 0.87
CA ARG A 55 2.46 8.31 -0.14
C ARG A 55 3.42 7.18 0.22
N SER A 56 2.90 5.96 0.20
CA SER A 56 3.66 4.72 0.39
C SER A 56 3.65 3.91 -0.92
N PRO A 57 4.79 3.77 -1.62
CA PRO A 57 4.89 2.96 -2.82
C PRO A 57 4.77 1.47 -2.49
N ILE A 58 4.18 0.71 -3.41
CA ILE A 58 3.98 -0.74 -3.31
C ILE A 58 4.59 -1.37 -4.56
N VAL A 59 5.48 -2.36 -4.36
CA VAL A 59 6.07 -3.16 -5.42
C VAL A 59 5.81 -4.63 -5.11
N ALA A 60 5.14 -5.33 -6.02
CA ALA A 60 4.98 -6.77 -5.98
C ALA A 60 5.72 -7.37 -7.17
N THR A 61 6.58 -8.34 -6.91
CA THR A 61 7.48 -8.90 -7.92
C THR A 61 7.73 -10.38 -7.68
N THR A 62 7.86 -11.13 -8.76
CA THR A 62 8.32 -12.53 -8.76
C THR A 62 9.83 -12.64 -8.99
N VAL A 63 10.52 -11.52 -9.19
CA VAL A 63 11.97 -11.47 -9.33
C VAL A 63 12.59 -11.98 -8.04
N ARG A 64 13.37 -13.06 -8.13
CA ARG A 64 14.10 -13.61 -6.98
C ARG A 64 15.11 -12.56 -6.52
N PRO A 65 15.27 -12.33 -5.20
CA PRO A 65 16.39 -11.55 -4.70
C PRO A 65 17.66 -12.15 -5.28
N ILE A 66 18.52 -11.33 -5.89
CA ILE A 66 19.87 -11.76 -6.24
C ILE A 66 20.49 -12.21 -4.92
N SER A 67 20.84 -13.50 -4.82
CA SER A 67 21.62 -14.01 -3.71
C SER A 67 22.96 -13.27 -3.77
N LEU A 68 23.19 -12.38 -2.80
CA LEU A 68 24.49 -11.74 -2.57
C LEU A 68 25.48 -12.77 -2.01
#